data_AF-B8MNJ0-F1
#
_entry.id   AF-B8MNJ0-F1
#
_cell.length_a   1.000
_cell.length_b   1.000
_cell.length_c   1.000
_cell.angle_alpha   90.00
_cell.angle_beta   90.00
_cell.angle_gamma   90.00
#
_symmetry.space_group_name_H-M   'P 1'
#
loop_
_entity.id
_entity.type
_entity.pdbx_description
1 polymer ?
#
loop_
_entity_poly.entity_id
_entity_poly.type
_entity_poly.pdbx_seq_one_letter_code
_entity_poly.pdbx_strand_id
1 'polypeptide(L)'
;MTRQIPEVRIVEVGPRDGLQSIQDTVPTETKIELIQRLRQAGLRSIELTSVVSPRKIPQLADCQEVLANPAIKRLIEDPEKLGLQLPVLTPNLKGLEIALSRGVKEVAVFISATERFSQANINCSIEGGLERARAVARKAIQAGVAVRGYVSCVFVDPYDGPTNPSSVLHCVQELLQIGCYEVSLGDTTGAGTPAKVATLLRYLEKNSIPLKRLAGHFHDTYGQAVANVLQAYICGIRVFDASVGGLGGCPFAPGAKGNVSTEDVVLMFQNAGIQTGVNLTELIATGDWINQQVRGSSDTLPSDYCIEMVDMPHYKQPQWREKDLHLSSFRPMTYMKASIRRVKHADKIRIFQLGNGDLKIVLNRPNRENMLTRSMITAMIECLKTCHNDSSISRIVITGTGPYFCAGVDTKRESFEDNNPGTTAAHDLLIQLFGIIDQYPKSVIACLNGHACGAGVALAFACDERIMMRTATINLNPTKETNILTDLVNRYFPSTATKQDDKKEKWHRTLSSRPINGPELQLLGLVTEIAENKKDMQMKLENCLCVKDNISSGRTFGSLTKL
;
A
#
# COMPACT_ATOMS: atom_id res chain seq x y z
N MET A 1 -17.63 36.29 -2.70
CA MET A 1 -16.65 35.18 -2.75
C MET A 1 -17.41 33.87 -2.76
N THR A 2 -17.52 33.21 -3.90
CA THR A 2 -18.06 31.85 -4.02
C THR A 2 -17.14 30.89 -3.25
N ARG A 3 -17.59 30.38 -2.10
CA ARG A 3 -16.82 29.40 -1.30
C ARG A 3 -16.60 28.14 -2.15
N GLN A 4 -15.36 27.89 -2.55
CA GLN A 4 -14.96 26.65 -3.22
C GLN A 4 -15.14 25.48 -2.24
N ILE A 5 -15.86 24.43 -2.66
CA ILE A 5 -16.02 23.22 -1.86
C ILE A 5 -14.68 22.46 -1.94
N PRO A 6 -14.08 22.04 -0.81
CA PRO A 6 -12.81 21.32 -0.83
C PRO A 6 -12.95 19.99 -1.57
N GLU A 7 -11.91 19.61 -2.31
CA GLU A 7 -11.88 18.38 -3.09
C GLU A 7 -11.79 17.13 -2.20
N VAL A 8 -11.12 17.28 -1.05
CA VAL A 8 -10.97 16.24 -0.03
C VAL A 8 -11.58 16.71 1.28
N ARG A 9 -12.39 15.86 1.90
CA ARG A 9 -12.92 16.07 3.24
C ARG A 9 -12.10 15.30 4.26
N ILE A 10 -11.55 16.03 5.23
CA ILE A 10 -10.86 15.45 6.37
C ILE A 10 -11.84 15.36 7.55
N VAL A 11 -12.00 14.16 8.11
CA VAL A 11 -12.76 13.92 9.33
C VAL A 11 -11.77 13.82 10.48
N GLU A 12 -11.72 14.86 11.29
CA GLU A 12 -10.84 14.93 12.45
C GLU A 12 -11.40 14.09 13.58
N VAL A 13 -10.69 13.02 13.94
CA VAL A 13 -11.10 12.08 15.00
C VAL A 13 -10.34 12.28 16.31
N GLY A 14 -9.40 13.22 16.37
CA GLY A 14 -8.56 13.50 17.54
C GLY A 14 -9.32 13.65 18.85
N PRO A 15 -10.37 14.51 18.94
CA PRO A 15 -11.12 14.71 20.18
C PRO A 15 -11.82 13.45 20.72
N ARG A 16 -12.06 12.45 19.87
CA ARG A 16 -12.68 11.18 20.25
C ARG A 16 -11.65 10.06 20.28
N ASP A 17 -11.23 9.60 19.10
CA ASP A 17 -10.41 8.42 18.90
C ASP A 17 -8.96 8.66 19.32
N GLY A 18 -8.40 9.82 18.95
CA GLY A 18 -7.04 10.20 19.34
C GLY A 18 -6.87 10.32 20.86
N LEU A 19 -7.85 10.91 21.54
CA LEU A 19 -7.79 11.02 23.00
C LEU A 19 -8.03 9.69 23.71
N GLN A 20 -8.80 8.76 23.13
CA GLN A 20 -9.28 7.55 23.80
C GLN A 20 -8.17 6.66 24.40
N SER A 21 -6.99 6.62 23.77
CA SER A 21 -5.87 5.76 24.21
C SER A 21 -4.90 6.45 25.18
N ILE A 22 -5.12 7.71 25.51
CA ILE A 22 -4.28 8.44 26.47
C ILE A 22 -4.55 7.89 27.87
N GLN A 23 -3.48 7.59 28.61
CA GLN A 23 -3.57 7.05 29.97
C GLN A 23 -4.06 8.10 30.97
N ASP A 24 -3.47 9.30 30.93
CA ASP A 24 -3.84 10.40 31.81
C ASP A 24 -5.16 11.02 31.39
N THR A 25 -5.98 11.38 32.39
CA THR A 25 -7.28 11.98 32.13
C THR A 25 -7.10 13.40 31.60
N VAL A 26 -7.53 13.62 30.35
CA VAL A 26 -7.51 14.97 29.75
C VAL A 26 -8.72 15.77 30.27
N PRO A 27 -8.52 16.99 30.81
CA PRO A 27 -9.61 17.81 31.32
C PRO A 27 -10.66 18.16 30.25
N THR A 28 -11.93 18.28 30.66
CA THR A 28 -13.06 18.64 29.78
C THR A 28 -12.80 19.94 29.01
N GLU A 29 -12.26 20.96 29.68
CA GLU A 29 -11.96 22.27 29.06
C GLU A 29 -10.91 22.15 27.96
N THR A 30 -9.88 21.31 28.14
CA THR A 30 -8.89 21.03 27.11
C THR A 30 -9.52 20.38 25.87
N LYS A 31 -10.49 19.47 26.05
CA LYS A 31 -11.21 18.86 24.92
C LYS A 31 -12.06 19.87 24.16
N ILE A 32 -12.72 20.78 24.89
CA ILE A 32 -13.53 21.86 24.30
C ILE A 32 -12.63 22.82 23.52
N GLU A 33 -11.51 23.26 24.10
CA GLU A 33 -10.54 24.14 23.44
C GLU A 33 -9.94 23.47 22.20
N LEU A 34 -9.63 22.17 22.26
CA LEU A 34 -9.18 21.40 21.11
C LEU A 34 -10.18 21.49 19.95
N ILE A 35 -11.47 21.23 20.20
CA ILE A 35 -12.51 21.31 19.16
C ILE A 35 -12.60 22.72 18.58
N GLN A 36 -12.50 23.76 19.40
CA GLN A 36 -12.52 25.15 18.95
C GLN A 36 -11.33 25.49 18.06
N ARG A 37 -10.12 25.09 18.45
CA ARG A 37 -8.89 25.30 17.66
C ARG A 37 -8.95 24.57 16.32
N LEU A 38 -9.41 23.33 16.30
CA LEU A 38 -9.62 22.55 15.07
C LEU A 38 -10.63 23.24 14.13
N ARG A 39 -11.70 23.81 14.68
CA ARG A 39 -12.66 24.62 13.91
C ARG A 39 -12.03 25.88 13.33
N GLN A 40 -11.18 26.57 14.09
CA GLN A 40 -10.44 27.76 13.63
C GLN A 40 -9.44 27.41 12.53
N ALA A 41 -8.80 26.24 12.60
CA ALA A 41 -7.95 25.70 11.53
C ALA A 41 -8.74 25.31 10.26
N GLY A 42 -10.07 25.35 10.28
CA GLY A 42 -10.92 25.18 9.10
C GLY A 42 -11.54 23.79 8.94
N LEU A 43 -11.27 22.84 9.85
CA LEU A 43 -11.83 21.49 9.83
C LEU A 43 -13.35 21.51 10.02
N ARG A 44 -14.10 21.01 9.05
CA ARG A 44 -15.59 21.02 9.06
C ARG A 44 -16.21 19.74 9.59
N SER A 45 -15.48 18.63 9.50
CA SER A 45 -15.91 17.34 10.03
C SER A 45 -15.07 17.00 11.24
N ILE A 46 -15.66 17.01 12.43
CA ILE A 46 -14.95 16.76 13.69
C ILE A 46 -15.78 15.77 14.53
N GLU A 47 -15.20 14.62 14.84
CA GLU A 47 -15.82 13.66 15.73
C GLU A 47 -15.67 14.13 17.18
N LEU A 48 -16.77 14.61 17.77
CA LEU A 48 -16.72 15.39 18.99
C LEU A 48 -16.36 14.56 20.22
N THR A 49 -16.97 13.37 20.35
CA THR A 49 -16.84 12.49 21.53
C THR A 49 -17.53 11.14 21.26
N SER A 50 -17.55 10.28 22.28
CA SER A 50 -18.27 9.00 22.28
C SER A 50 -19.17 8.87 23.51
N VAL A 51 -20.42 8.45 23.32
CA VAL A 51 -21.35 8.16 24.42
C VAL A 51 -21.27 6.68 24.77
N VAL A 52 -20.20 6.32 25.48
CA VAL A 52 -19.87 4.96 25.94
C VAL A 52 -19.95 4.85 27.45
N SER A 53 -19.81 3.63 27.97
CA SER A 53 -19.70 3.40 29.42
C SER A 53 -18.44 4.08 29.97
N PRO A 54 -18.56 4.99 30.95
CA PRO A 54 -17.41 5.61 31.62
C PRO A 54 -16.48 4.59 32.27
N ARG A 55 -17.00 3.41 32.64
CA ARG A 55 -16.17 2.32 33.20
C ARG A 55 -15.28 1.65 32.15
N LYS A 56 -15.74 1.60 30.89
CA LYS A 56 -14.98 0.98 29.80
C LYS A 56 -13.97 1.95 29.21
N ILE A 57 -14.38 3.21 29.02
CA ILE A 57 -13.55 4.26 28.45
C ILE A 57 -13.66 5.50 29.37
N PRO A 58 -12.87 5.54 30.46
CA PRO A 58 -12.91 6.66 31.42
C PRO A 58 -12.60 8.01 30.79
N GLN A 59 -11.72 8.00 29.79
CA GLN A 59 -11.26 9.18 29.07
C GLN A 59 -12.37 9.95 28.34
N LEU A 60 -13.53 9.33 28.10
CA LEU A 60 -14.70 9.96 27.45
C LEU A 60 -15.92 10.04 28.38
N ALA A 61 -15.72 9.90 29.69
CA ALA A 61 -16.79 9.93 30.70
C ALA A 61 -17.55 11.27 30.73
N ASP A 62 -16.86 12.36 30.40
CA ASP A 62 -17.33 13.74 30.35
C ASP A 62 -18.07 14.10 29.04
N CYS A 63 -18.40 13.12 28.18
CA CYS A 63 -19.06 13.36 26.89
C CYS A 63 -20.32 14.25 26.99
N GLN A 64 -21.12 14.11 28.05
CA GLN A 64 -22.31 14.94 28.25
C GLN A 64 -21.97 16.39 28.60
N GLU A 65 -20.88 16.63 29.33
CA GLU A 65 -20.40 17.97 29.67
C GLU A 65 -19.86 18.67 28.41
N VAL A 66 -19.07 17.94 27.60
CA VAL A 66 -18.58 18.44 26.30
C VAL A 66 -19.76 18.84 25.40
N LEU A 67 -20.77 17.99 25.26
CA LEU A 67 -21.95 18.27 24.41
C LEU A 67 -22.87 19.36 25.00
N ALA A 68 -22.86 19.55 26.32
CA ALA A 68 -23.65 20.59 26.99
C ALA A 68 -22.95 21.96 27.00
N ASN A 69 -21.63 22.00 26.77
CA ASN A 69 -20.87 23.24 26.78
C ASN A 69 -21.43 24.25 25.76
N PRO A 70 -21.64 25.52 26.13
CA PRO A 70 -22.24 26.52 25.23
C PRO A 70 -21.51 26.70 23.90
N ALA A 71 -20.18 26.54 23.87
CA ALA A 71 -19.42 26.66 22.64
C ALA A 71 -19.72 25.52 21.67
N ILE A 72 -19.79 24.28 22.17
CA ILE A 72 -20.08 23.09 21.37
C ILE A 72 -21.55 23.07 20.96
N LYS A 73 -22.46 23.44 21.88
CA LYS A 73 -23.89 23.49 21.61
C LYS A 73 -24.23 24.42 20.44
N ARG A 74 -23.58 25.60 20.36
CA ARG A 74 -23.74 26.52 19.23
C ARG A 74 -23.34 25.90 17.88
N LEU A 75 -22.36 24.99 17.86
CA LEU A 75 -21.96 24.28 16.65
C LEU A 75 -22.98 23.20 16.25
N ILE A 76 -23.64 22.57 17.24
CA ILE A 76 -24.64 21.50 17.06
C ILE A 76 -26.04 22.03 16.73
N GLU A 77 -26.38 23.24 17.17
CA GLU A 77 -27.72 23.83 16.97
C GLU A 77 -28.06 24.06 15.49
N ASP A 78 -27.11 24.53 14.68
CA ASP A 78 -27.31 24.78 13.24
C ASP A 78 -26.05 24.41 12.40
N PRO A 79 -25.68 23.12 12.35
CA PRO A 79 -24.47 22.67 11.69
C PRO A 79 -24.56 22.84 10.18
N GLU A 80 -25.75 22.72 9.57
CA GLU A 80 -25.94 22.86 8.13
C GLU A 80 -25.62 24.28 7.65
N LYS A 81 -26.09 25.31 8.36
CA LYS A 81 -25.76 26.72 8.06
C LYS A 81 -24.27 27.01 8.16
N LEU A 82 -23.59 26.33 9.07
CA LEU A 82 -22.13 26.44 9.25
C LEU A 82 -21.35 25.48 8.32
N GLY A 83 -22.03 24.58 7.62
CA GLY A 83 -21.44 23.54 6.78
C GLY A 83 -20.61 22.53 7.57
N LEU A 84 -21.09 22.11 8.75
CA LEU A 84 -20.39 21.22 9.69
C LEU A 84 -20.99 19.83 9.73
N GLN A 85 -20.13 18.86 10.03
CA GLN A 85 -20.46 17.47 10.32
C GLN A 85 -19.81 17.10 11.64
N LEU A 86 -20.61 16.86 12.66
CA LEU A 86 -20.13 16.72 14.03
C LEU A 86 -20.55 15.37 14.60
N PRO A 87 -20.03 14.25 14.05
CA PRO A 87 -20.44 12.93 14.49
C PRO A 87 -20.10 12.69 15.96
N VAL A 88 -20.99 11.98 16.65
CA VAL A 88 -20.77 11.45 18.00
C VAL A 88 -20.91 9.93 17.96
N LEU A 89 -19.92 9.20 18.48
CA LEU A 89 -19.97 7.74 18.48
C LEU A 89 -21.02 7.24 19.49
N THR A 90 -22.01 6.47 19.02
CA THR A 90 -23.10 5.94 19.84
C THR A 90 -23.28 4.43 19.60
N PRO A 91 -22.58 3.56 20.35
CA PRO A 91 -22.60 2.12 20.07
C PRO A 91 -23.85 1.37 20.52
N ASN A 92 -24.78 2.04 21.21
CA ASN A 92 -26.02 1.44 21.71
C ASN A 92 -27.14 2.48 21.84
N LEU A 93 -28.38 1.99 22.01
CA LEU A 93 -29.58 2.84 22.09
C LEU A 93 -29.55 3.84 23.24
N LYS A 94 -28.97 3.49 24.38
CA LYS A 94 -28.84 4.41 25.52
C LYS A 94 -27.91 5.57 25.19
N GLY A 95 -26.78 5.28 24.52
CA GLY A 95 -25.86 6.32 24.04
C GLY A 95 -26.51 7.23 23.01
N LEU A 96 -27.31 6.66 22.11
CA LEU A 96 -28.10 7.42 21.14
C LEU A 96 -29.11 8.35 21.83
N GLU A 97 -29.87 7.87 22.80
CA GLU A 97 -30.86 8.69 23.52
C GLU A 97 -30.22 9.91 24.20
N ILE A 98 -29.05 9.71 24.82
CA ILE A 98 -28.25 10.80 25.39
C ILE A 98 -27.83 11.78 24.30
N ALA A 99 -27.28 11.32 23.17
CA ALA A 99 -26.88 12.18 22.06
C ALA A 99 -28.08 12.98 21.51
N LEU A 100 -29.24 12.34 21.32
CA LEU A 100 -30.48 12.99 20.87
C LEU A 100 -30.95 14.07 21.85
N SER A 101 -30.89 13.81 23.15
CA SER A 101 -31.24 14.80 24.18
C SER A 101 -30.34 16.06 24.16
N ARG A 102 -29.16 15.96 23.55
CA ARG A 102 -28.21 17.07 23.38
C ARG A 102 -28.31 17.73 21.99
N GLY A 103 -29.25 17.31 21.15
CA GLY A 103 -29.51 17.90 19.84
C GLY A 103 -28.53 17.46 18.75
N VAL A 104 -27.72 16.42 18.99
CA VAL A 104 -26.75 15.88 18.03
C VAL A 104 -27.45 15.53 16.70
N LYS A 105 -26.85 15.96 15.58
CA LYS A 105 -27.40 15.79 14.22
C LYS A 105 -26.74 14.68 13.40
N GLU A 106 -25.61 14.17 13.89
CA GLU A 106 -24.88 13.08 13.25
C GLU A 106 -24.32 12.14 14.32
N VAL A 107 -24.53 10.84 14.15
CA VAL A 107 -23.98 9.81 15.04
C VAL A 107 -23.19 8.79 14.24
N ALA A 108 -22.27 8.11 14.94
CA ALA A 108 -21.50 7.01 14.37
C ALA A 108 -21.80 5.69 15.05
N VAL A 109 -21.85 4.61 14.26
CA VAL A 109 -21.87 3.22 14.72
C VAL A 109 -20.64 2.50 14.19
N PHE A 110 -20.18 1.46 14.91
CA PHE A 110 -19.02 0.68 14.49
C PHE A 110 -19.28 -0.81 14.59
N ILE A 111 -18.68 -1.55 13.67
CA ILE A 111 -18.65 -3.01 13.62
C ILE A 111 -17.24 -3.47 13.23
N SER A 112 -16.97 -4.76 13.29
CA SER A 112 -15.67 -5.34 12.92
C SER A 112 -15.87 -6.35 11.79
N ALA A 113 -14.92 -6.43 10.86
CA ALA A 113 -14.98 -7.35 9.72
C ALA A 113 -14.67 -8.82 10.10
N THR A 114 -14.30 -9.07 11.35
CA THR A 114 -13.75 -10.34 11.84
C THR A 114 -14.32 -10.73 13.20
N GLU A 115 -14.50 -12.03 13.41
CA GLU A 115 -15.24 -12.56 14.57
C GLU A 115 -14.45 -12.41 15.87
N ARG A 116 -13.16 -12.77 15.89
CA ARG A 116 -12.38 -12.70 17.14
C ARG A 116 -12.21 -11.26 17.62
N PHE A 117 -11.95 -10.31 16.72
CA PHE A 117 -11.88 -8.91 17.12
C PHE A 117 -13.24 -8.38 17.61
N SER A 118 -14.34 -8.74 16.94
CA SER A 118 -15.69 -8.37 17.43
C SER A 118 -15.94 -8.94 18.84
N GLN A 119 -15.59 -10.20 19.07
CA GLN A 119 -15.76 -10.83 20.38
C GLN A 119 -14.88 -10.17 21.44
N ALA A 120 -13.62 -9.87 21.13
CA ALA A 120 -12.70 -9.22 22.07
C ALA A 120 -13.11 -7.78 22.40
N ASN A 121 -13.57 -7.01 21.40
CA ASN A 121 -13.85 -5.58 21.55
C ASN A 121 -15.25 -5.31 22.13
N ILE A 122 -16.27 -6.02 21.63
CA ILE A 122 -17.68 -5.74 21.96
C ILE A 122 -18.46 -6.96 22.47
N ASN A 123 -17.77 -8.08 22.72
CA ASN A 123 -18.32 -9.32 23.29
C ASN A 123 -19.54 -9.86 22.52
N CYS A 124 -19.47 -9.84 21.19
CA CYS A 124 -20.47 -10.46 20.31
C CYS A 124 -19.88 -10.89 18.97
N SER A 125 -20.65 -11.67 18.19
CA SER A 125 -20.36 -11.96 16.79
C SER A 125 -20.55 -10.75 15.87
N ILE A 126 -20.06 -10.84 14.64
CA ILE A 126 -20.27 -9.81 13.60
C ILE A 126 -21.77 -9.52 13.41
N GLU A 127 -22.60 -10.57 13.27
CA GLU A 127 -24.05 -10.43 13.13
C GLU A 127 -24.71 -9.77 14.35
N GLY A 128 -24.25 -10.10 15.56
CA GLY A 128 -24.71 -9.42 16.78
C GLY A 128 -24.31 -7.94 16.81
N GLY A 129 -23.14 -7.59 16.27
CA GLY A 129 -22.69 -6.21 16.10
C GLY A 129 -23.55 -5.46 15.09
N LEU A 130 -23.83 -6.08 13.94
CA LEU A 130 -24.71 -5.55 12.90
C LEU A 130 -26.12 -5.32 13.39
N GLU A 131 -26.70 -6.23 14.16
CA GLU A 131 -28.05 -6.04 14.71
C GLU A 131 -28.11 -4.87 15.70
N ARG A 132 -27.07 -4.70 16.54
CA ARG A 132 -26.96 -3.53 17.42
C ARG A 132 -26.82 -2.24 16.64
N ALA A 133 -25.97 -2.21 15.62
CA ALA A 133 -25.81 -1.07 14.72
C ALA A 133 -27.12 -0.73 13.99
N ARG A 134 -27.86 -1.75 13.53
CA ARG A 134 -29.16 -1.63 12.88
C ARG A 134 -30.22 -1.00 13.80
N ALA A 135 -30.27 -1.42 15.06
CA ALA A 135 -31.18 -0.85 16.04
C ALA A 135 -30.90 0.65 16.29
N VAL A 136 -29.63 1.01 16.48
CA VAL A 136 -29.20 2.41 16.67
C VAL A 136 -29.50 3.25 15.43
N ALA A 137 -29.04 2.80 14.26
CA ALA A 137 -29.16 3.55 13.03
C ALA A 137 -30.61 3.81 12.64
N ARG A 138 -31.50 2.81 12.75
CA ARG A 138 -32.93 2.98 12.47
C ARG A 138 -33.56 4.04 13.38
N LYS A 139 -33.28 4.02 14.68
CA LYS A 139 -33.81 5.00 15.63
C LYS A 139 -33.24 6.40 15.37
N ALA A 140 -31.96 6.52 15.03
CA ALA A 140 -31.34 7.79 14.68
C ALA A 140 -31.96 8.40 13.41
N ILE A 141 -32.11 7.59 12.35
CA ILE A 141 -32.72 8.01 11.08
C ILE A 141 -34.18 8.45 11.29
N GLN A 142 -34.96 7.71 12.09
CA GLN A 142 -36.33 8.10 12.45
C GLN A 142 -36.39 9.44 13.19
N ALA A 143 -35.36 9.78 13.96
CA ALA A 143 -35.21 11.07 14.63
C ALA A 143 -34.62 12.17 13.73
N GLY A 144 -34.38 11.90 12.44
CA GLY A 144 -33.80 12.86 11.51
C GLY A 144 -32.30 13.09 11.69
N VAL A 145 -31.59 12.14 12.30
CA VAL A 145 -30.14 12.20 12.57
C VAL A 145 -29.39 11.34 11.56
N ALA A 146 -28.34 11.90 10.97
CA ALA A 146 -27.47 11.19 10.02
C ALA A 146 -26.62 10.13 10.73
N VAL A 147 -26.35 9.02 10.05
CA VAL A 147 -25.58 7.91 10.62
C VAL A 147 -24.36 7.60 9.76
N ARG A 148 -23.18 7.62 10.36
CA ARG A 148 -21.92 7.17 9.78
C ARG A 148 -21.58 5.77 10.31
N GLY A 149 -21.08 4.89 9.44
CA GLY A 149 -20.65 3.55 9.81
C GLY A 149 -19.12 3.43 9.84
N TYR A 150 -18.58 2.64 10.76
CA TYR A 150 -17.17 2.26 10.80
C TYR A 150 -17.04 0.74 10.70
N VAL A 151 -16.09 0.26 9.89
CA VAL A 151 -15.72 -1.15 9.79
C VAL A 151 -14.26 -1.30 10.18
N SER A 152 -13.99 -1.92 11.32
CA SER A 152 -12.64 -2.21 11.81
C SER A 152 -12.03 -3.47 11.17
N CYS A 153 -10.70 -3.59 11.24
CA CYS A 153 -9.93 -4.74 10.77
C CYS A 153 -10.13 -5.06 9.29
N VAL A 154 -10.13 -4.06 8.39
CA VAL A 154 -10.38 -4.29 6.96
C VAL A 154 -9.24 -5.01 6.22
N PHE A 155 -8.03 -5.06 6.78
CA PHE A 155 -6.89 -5.75 6.18
C PHE A 155 -6.31 -6.86 7.05
N VAL A 156 -6.07 -6.57 8.33
CA VAL A 156 -5.46 -7.51 9.28
C VAL A 156 -6.15 -7.38 10.63
N ASP A 157 -6.62 -8.52 11.11
CA ASP A 157 -7.07 -8.74 12.48
C ASP A 157 -5.87 -9.18 13.34
N PRO A 158 -5.67 -8.59 14.54
CA PRO A 158 -4.54 -8.92 15.41
C PRO A 158 -4.58 -10.35 16.00
N TYR A 159 -5.74 -11.03 15.94
CA TYR A 159 -5.98 -12.39 16.41
C TYR A 159 -6.06 -13.40 15.26
N ASP A 160 -6.77 -13.06 14.18
CA ASP A 160 -7.07 -13.97 13.05
C ASP A 160 -6.14 -13.78 11.85
N GLY A 161 -5.34 -12.72 11.82
CA GLY A 161 -4.45 -12.42 10.71
C GLY A 161 -5.18 -11.76 9.53
N PRO A 162 -4.85 -12.08 8.26
CA PRO A 162 -5.43 -11.41 7.10
C PRO A 162 -6.97 -11.49 7.02
N THR A 163 -7.61 -10.35 6.82
CA THR A 163 -9.08 -10.27 6.67
C THR A 163 -9.51 -10.63 5.25
N ASN A 164 -10.55 -11.45 5.13
CA ASN A 164 -11.15 -11.77 3.83
C ASN A 164 -11.95 -10.56 3.29
N PRO A 165 -11.68 -10.08 2.06
CA PRO A 165 -12.44 -8.97 1.46
C PRO A 165 -13.94 -9.19 1.38
N SER A 166 -14.42 -10.44 1.29
CA SER A 166 -15.87 -10.72 1.30
C SER A 166 -16.54 -10.36 2.62
N SER A 167 -15.83 -10.50 3.75
CA SER A 167 -16.35 -10.12 5.07
C SER A 167 -16.48 -8.61 5.19
N VAL A 168 -15.49 -7.86 4.66
CA VAL A 168 -15.56 -6.40 4.58
C VAL A 168 -16.71 -5.96 3.69
N LEU A 169 -16.89 -6.60 2.54
CA LEU A 169 -18.01 -6.33 1.63
C LEU A 169 -19.36 -6.52 2.32
N HIS A 170 -19.56 -7.65 3.01
CA HIS A 170 -20.78 -7.92 3.79
C HIS A 170 -21.08 -6.80 4.78
N CYS A 171 -20.10 -6.44 5.62
CA CYS A 171 -20.22 -5.38 6.61
C CYS A 171 -20.58 -4.03 6.00
N VAL A 172 -19.90 -3.65 4.90
CA VAL A 172 -20.16 -2.39 4.19
C VAL A 172 -21.55 -2.39 3.56
N GLN A 173 -21.95 -3.48 2.90
CA GLN A 173 -23.27 -3.61 2.30
C GLN A 173 -24.38 -3.46 3.35
N GLU A 174 -24.27 -4.18 4.46
CA GLU A 174 -25.24 -4.10 5.54
C GLU A 174 -25.35 -2.69 6.13
N LEU A 175 -24.23 -2.03 6.45
CA LEU A 175 -24.26 -0.66 6.97
C LEU A 175 -24.90 0.33 5.99
N LEU A 176 -24.58 0.23 4.70
CA LEU A 176 -25.16 1.10 3.68
C LEU A 176 -26.66 0.82 3.46
N GLN A 177 -27.10 -0.44 3.57
CA GLN A 177 -28.50 -0.85 3.48
C GLN A 177 -29.33 -0.42 4.69
N ILE A 178 -28.75 -0.45 5.89
CA ILE A 178 -29.37 0.04 7.12
C ILE A 178 -29.67 1.54 7.04
N GLY A 179 -28.91 2.28 6.21
CA GLY A 179 -29.10 3.70 5.95
C GLY A 179 -27.92 4.57 6.36
N CYS A 180 -26.75 4.00 6.69
CA CYS A 180 -25.55 4.80 6.92
C CYS A 180 -25.19 5.56 5.65
N TYR A 181 -25.04 6.88 5.70
CA TYR A 181 -24.78 7.66 4.48
C TYR A 181 -23.38 7.40 3.93
N GLU A 182 -22.42 7.14 4.82
CA GLU A 182 -21.01 6.86 4.58
C GLU A 182 -20.49 5.73 5.47
N VAL A 183 -19.57 4.92 4.96
CA VAL A 183 -18.86 3.88 5.72
C VAL A 183 -17.34 4.12 5.66
N SER A 184 -16.72 4.28 6.83
CA SER A 184 -15.27 4.42 6.99
C SER A 184 -14.59 3.06 7.13
N LEU A 185 -13.62 2.78 6.26
CA LEU A 185 -12.84 1.55 6.21
C LEU A 185 -11.61 1.68 7.11
N GLY A 186 -11.62 1.00 8.26
CA GLY A 186 -10.60 1.09 9.29
C GLY A 186 -9.48 0.05 9.18
N ASP A 187 -8.28 0.50 8.84
CA ASP A 187 -7.02 -0.25 9.05
C ASP A 187 -6.56 -0.12 10.50
N THR A 188 -7.28 -0.80 11.40
CA THR A 188 -7.15 -0.66 12.85
C THR A 188 -5.76 -1.03 13.39
N THR A 189 -5.03 -1.90 12.69
CA THR A 189 -3.68 -2.34 13.08
C THR A 189 -2.58 -1.58 12.36
N GLY A 190 -2.90 -0.80 11.33
CA GLY A 190 -1.93 -0.10 10.48
C GLY A 190 -1.13 -1.01 9.56
N ALA A 191 -1.54 -2.28 9.39
CA ALA A 191 -0.83 -3.29 8.60
C ALA A 191 -1.30 -3.35 7.12
N GLY A 192 -2.19 -2.44 6.73
CA GLY A 192 -2.55 -2.18 5.36
C GLY A 192 -1.37 -1.63 4.55
N THR A 193 -1.36 -1.94 3.27
CA THR A 193 -0.38 -1.40 2.31
C THR A 193 -1.12 -0.84 1.10
N PRO A 194 -0.51 0.04 0.29
CA PRO A 194 -1.17 0.61 -0.88
C PRO A 194 -1.76 -0.46 -1.81
N ALA A 195 -1.03 -1.56 -2.05
CA ALA A 195 -1.53 -2.67 -2.86
C ALA A 195 -2.80 -3.32 -2.28
N LYS A 196 -2.87 -3.51 -0.95
CA LYS A 196 -4.06 -4.04 -0.26
C LYS A 196 -5.23 -3.05 -0.34
N VAL A 197 -4.98 -1.76 -0.13
CA VAL A 197 -5.98 -0.69 -0.26
C VAL A 197 -6.59 -0.70 -1.66
N ALA A 198 -5.76 -0.66 -2.70
CA ALA A 198 -6.21 -0.69 -4.09
C ALA A 198 -7.01 -1.96 -4.42
N THR A 199 -6.56 -3.12 -3.93
CA THR A 199 -7.23 -4.40 -4.14
C THR A 199 -8.61 -4.43 -3.49
N LEU A 200 -8.72 -4.00 -2.23
CA LEU A 200 -9.99 -3.96 -1.50
C LEU A 200 -10.97 -2.99 -2.15
N LEU A 201 -10.54 -1.76 -2.47
CA LEU A 201 -11.42 -0.76 -3.06
C LEU A 201 -11.95 -1.19 -4.43
N ARG A 202 -11.10 -1.77 -5.30
CA ARG A 202 -11.54 -2.34 -6.58
C ARG A 202 -12.50 -3.50 -6.39
N TYR A 203 -12.27 -4.34 -5.37
CA TYR A 203 -13.18 -5.45 -5.06
C TYR A 203 -14.56 -4.92 -4.61
N LEU A 204 -14.61 -3.91 -3.74
CA LEU A 204 -15.86 -3.28 -3.30
C LEU A 204 -16.59 -2.60 -4.48
N GLU A 205 -15.89 -1.83 -5.31
CA GLU A 205 -16.45 -1.18 -6.49
C GLU A 205 -17.03 -2.20 -7.48
N LYS A 206 -16.29 -3.28 -7.77
CA LYS A 206 -16.76 -4.38 -8.63
C LYS A 206 -18.03 -5.05 -8.09
N ASN A 207 -18.23 -5.05 -6.78
CA ASN A 207 -19.44 -5.55 -6.12
C ASN A 207 -20.48 -4.44 -5.85
N SER A 208 -20.49 -3.40 -6.69
CA SER A 208 -21.49 -2.33 -6.71
C SER A 208 -21.52 -1.44 -5.46
N ILE A 209 -20.44 -1.37 -4.69
CA ILE A 209 -20.30 -0.38 -3.62
C ILE A 209 -19.82 0.94 -4.23
N PRO A 210 -20.58 2.05 -4.08
CA PRO A 210 -20.17 3.34 -4.61
C PRO A 210 -19.06 3.95 -3.76
N LEU A 211 -17.87 4.17 -4.34
CA LEU A 211 -16.71 4.72 -3.65
C LEU A 211 -16.96 6.09 -3.00
N LYS A 212 -17.88 6.89 -3.56
CA LYS A 212 -18.32 8.18 -2.97
C LYS A 212 -19.04 8.07 -1.62
N ARG A 213 -19.45 6.86 -1.20
CA ARG A 213 -20.05 6.58 0.12
C ARG A 213 -19.03 5.89 1.06
N LEU A 214 -17.76 5.87 0.69
CA LEU A 214 -16.69 5.27 1.47
C LEU A 214 -15.71 6.35 1.96
N ALA A 215 -15.15 6.12 3.13
CA ALA A 215 -14.03 6.87 3.68
C ALA A 215 -12.88 5.91 4.05
N GLY A 216 -11.67 6.44 4.15
CA GLY A 216 -10.50 5.69 4.63
C GLY A 216 -10.09 6.14 6.03
N HIS A 217 -9.86 5.19 6.93
CA HIS A 217 -9.34 5.42 8.28
C HIS A 217 -8.12 4.54 8.47
N PHE A 218 -6.93 5.14 8.39
CA PHE A 218 -5.67 4.39 8.36
C PHE A 218 -4.83 4.72 9.59
N HIS A 219 -4.40 3.69 10.31
CA HIS A 219 -3.43 3.84 11.38
C HIS A 219 -2.00 3.79 10.83
N ASP A 220 -1.10 4.56 11.44
CA ASP A 220 0.29 4.71 11.03
C ASP A 220 1.27 3.87 11.87
N THR A 221 0.77 2.82 12.51
CA THR A 221 1.55 1.90 13.35
C THR A 221 2.80 1.36 12.67
N TYR A 222 2.76 1.17 11.34
CA TYR A 222 3.88 0.69 10.51
C TYR A 222 4.35 1.71 9.45
N GLY A 223 4.03 2.99 9.61
CA GLY A 223 4.45 4.07 8.69
C GLY A 223 3.82 4.00 7.29
N GLN A 224 2.66 3.33 7.16
CA GLN A 224 2.00 3.11 5.86
C GLN A 224 0.84 4.08 5.60
N ALA A 225 0.40 4.86 6.59
CA ALA A 225 -0.93 5.45 6.55
C ALA A 225 -1.08 6.54 5.50
N VAL A 226 -0.11 7.45 5.38
CA VAL A 226 -0.13 8.50 4.34
C VAL A 226 -0.10 7.88 2.93
N ALA A 227 0.70 6.83 2.73
CA ALA A 227 0.73 6.09 1.46
C ALA A 227 -0.62 5.41 1.17
N ASN A 228 -1.27 4.86 2.19
CA ASN A 228 -2.61 4.25 2.10
C ASN A 228 -3.69 5.30 1.78
N VAL A 229 -3.63 6.48 2.39
CA VAL A 229 -4.50 7.63 2.09
C VAL A 229 -4.35 8.04 0.63
N LEU A 230 -3.11 8.26 0.16
CA LEU A 230 -2.84 8.63 -1.22
C LEU A 230 -3.38 7.58 -2.20
N GLN A 231 -3.14 6.30 -1.91
CA GLN A 231 -3.61 5.22 -2.76
C GLN A 231 -5.14 5.12 -2.79
N ALA A 232 -5.82 5.31 -1.66
CA ALA A 232 -7.27 5.38 -1.61
C ALA A 232 -7.81 6.59 -2.39
N TYR A 233 -7.13 7.74 -2.32
CA TYR A 233 -7.46 8.93 -3.12
C TYR A 233 -7.34 8.65 -4.63
N ILE A 234 -6.25 8.03 -5.07
CA ILE A 234 -6.04 7.60 -6.45
C ILE A 234 -7.16 6.66 -6.91
N CYS A 235 -7.64 5.78 -6.03
CA CYS A 235 -8.75 4.89 -6.31
C CYS A 235 -10.12 5.58 -6.35
N GLY A 236 -10.25 6.83 -5.90
CA GLY A 236 -11.49 7.60 -5.97
C GLY A 236 -12.13 7.96 -4.62
N ILE A 237 -11.52 7.57 -3.49
CA ILE A 237 -11.98 8.01 -2.16
C ILE A 237 -11.65 9.51 -1.99
N ARG A 238 -12.54 10.25 -1.34
CA ARG A 238 -12.39 11.70 -1.09
C ARG A 238 -12.57 12.09 0.37
N VAL A 239 -12.66 11.10 1.25
CA VAL A 239 -12.94 11.30 2.67
C VAL A 239 -11.96 10.48 3.47
N PHE A 240 -11.22 11.13 4.37
CA PHE A 240 -10.19 10.49 5.17
C PHE A 240 -10.31 10.90 6.63
N ASP A 241 -10.25 9.90 7.50
CA ASP A 241 -10.19 10.10 8.93
C ASP A 241 -8.73 10.27 9.33
N ALA A 242 -8.44 11.29 10.14
CA ALA A 242 -7.11 11.59 10.64
C ALA A 242 -7.21 12.23 12.04
N SER A 243 -6.11 12.20 12.78
CA SER A 243 -6.05 12.70 14.14
C SER A 243 -4.94 13.73 14.31
N VAL A 244 -5.32 14.93 14.77
CA VAL A 244 -4.41 16.05 15.02
C VAL A 244 -3.24 15.63 15.90
N GLY A 245 -2.03 16.12 15.59
CA GLY A 245 -0.81 15.85 16.33
C GLY A 245 -0.42 14.37 16.37
N GLY A 246 -0.97 13.55 15.47
CA GLY A 246 -0.83 12.09 15.50
C GLY A 246 -1.40 11.46 16.77
N LEU A 247 -2.38 12.09 17.42
CA LEU A 247 -2.99 11.58 18.64
C LEU A 247 -3.60 10.20 18.41
N GLY A 248 -3.53 9.37 19.44
CA GLY A 248 -3.96 7.98 19.40
C GLY A 248 -2.78 7.02 19.45
N GLY A 249 -3.07 5.78 19.85
CA GLY A 249 -2.09 4.72 19.96
C GLY A 249 -2.70 3.39 19.55
N CYS A 250 -1.86 2.45 19.17
CA CYS A 250 -2.30 1.10 18.88
C CYS A 250 -2.32 0.27 20.18
N PRO A 251 -3.49 -0.24 20.64
CA PRO A 251 -3.55 -1.10 21.82
C PRO A 251 -2.72 -2.40 21.68
N PHE A 252 -2.48 -2.82 20.43
CA PHE A 252 -1.78 -4.06 20.09
C PHE A 252 -0.27 -3.86 19.89
N ALA A 253 0.19 -2.61 19.79
CA ALA A 253 1.60 -2.26 19.66
C ALA A 253 1.92 -1.10 20.62
N PRO A 254 2.18 -1.39 21.91
CA PRO A 254 2.45 -0.38 22.92
C PRO A 254 3.59 0.56 22.48
N GLY A 255 3.31 1.87 22.46
CA GLY A 255 4.28 2.90 22.04
C GLY A 255 4.32 3.19 20.54
N ALA A 256 3.63 2.42 19.70
CA ALA A 256 3.52 2.71 18.27
C ALA A 256 2.46 3.79 17.98
N LYS A 257 2.64 4.51 16.86
CA LYS A 257 1.66 5.50 16.36
C LYS A 257 0.29 4.82 16.13
N GLY A 258 -0.78 5.51 16.52
CA GLY A 258 -2.17 5.11 16.27
C GLY A 258 -2.66 5.63 14.93
N ASN A 259 -3.58 6.59 14.96
CA ASN A 259 -4.14 7.25 13.78
C ASN A 259 -3.07 7.95 12.91
N VAL A 260 -3.34 8.08 11.62
CA VAL A 260 -2.57 9.00 10.76
C VAL A 260 -2.75 10.44 11.24
N SER A 261 -1.67 11.21 11.20
CA SER A 261 -1.67 12.62 11.59
C SER A 261 -2.41 13.47 10.55
N THR A 262 -3.27 14.37 11.04
CA THR A 262 -4.06 15.27 10.19
C THR A 262 -3.14 16.22 9.41
N GLU A 263 -2.06 16.66 10.04
CA GLU A 263 -1.02 17.52 9.48
C GLU A 263 -0.33 16.85 8.30
N ASP A 264 0.08 15.60 8.45
CA ASP A 264 0.72 14.80 7.39
C ASP A 264 -0.18 14.67 6.16
N VAL A 265 -1.46 14.38 6.38
CA VAL A 265 -2.45 14.22 5.31
C VAL A 265 -2.72 15.55 4.60
N VAL A 266 -2.88 16.64 5.36
CA VAL A 266 -3.12 17.98 4.80
C VAL A 266 -1.89 18.46 4.03
N LEU A 267 -0.69 18.32 4.58
CA LEU A 267 0.56 18.67 3.92
C LEU A 267 0.73 17.90 2.60
N MET A 268 0.51 16.58 2.63
CA MET A 268 0.59 15.74 1.43
C MET A 268 -0.37 16.24 0.33
N PHE A 269 -1.64 16.50 0.67
CA PHE A 269 -2.61 16.99 -0.31
C PHE A 269 -2.29 18.40 -0.80
N GLN A 270 -1.89 19.32 0.08
CA GLN A 270 -1.51 20.69 -0.31
C GLN A 270 -0.30 20.70 -1.24
N ASN A 271 0.73 19.91 -0.95
CA ASN A 271 1.90 19.76 -1.83
C ASN A 271 1.54 19.14 -3.18
N ALA A 272 0.50 18.31 -3.24
CA ALA A 272 -0.06 17.76 -4.48
C ALA A 272 -1.01 18.73 -5.21
N GLY A 273 -1.23 19.95 -4.69
CA GLY A 273 -2.15 20.94 -5.25
C GLY A 273 -3.64 20.64 -5.00
N ILE A 274 -3.95 19.73 -4.07
CA ILE A 274 -5.32 19.29 -3.75
C ILE A 274 -5.85 20.08 -2.57
N GLN A 275 -7.03 20.69 -2.73
CA GLN A 275 -7.62 21.54 -1.70
C GLN A 275 -8.35 20.72 -0.63
N THR A 276 -7.93 20.88 0.63
CA THR A 276 -8.62 20.35 1.82
C THR A 276 -9.46 21.41 2.56
N GLY A 277 -9.15 22.70 2.35
CA GLY A 277 -9.79 23.81 3.06
C GLY A 277 -9.32 24.01 4.50
N VAL A 278 -8.24 23.33 4.91
CA VAL A 278 -7.63 23.41 6.25
C VAL A 278 -6.41 24.32 6.21
N ASN A 279 -6.27 25.21 7.20
CA ASN A 279 -5.08 26.02 7.43
C ASN A 279 -4.03 25.17 8.16
N LEU A 280 -2.96 24.80 7.44
CA LEU A 280 -1.93 23.91 7.96
C LEU A 280 -1.15 24.53 9.14
N THR A 281 -0.85 25.83 9.09
CA THR A 281 -0.12 26.52 10.17
C THR A 281 -0.89 26.48 11.49
N GLU A 282 -2.19 26.82 11.45
CA GLU A 282 -3.07 26.76 12.62
C GLU A 282 -3.25 25.32 13.12
N LEU A 283 -3.30 24.34 12.20
CA LEU A 283 -3.41 22.94 12.56
C LEU A 283 -2.14 22.44 13.28
N ILE A 284 -0.95 22.74 12.77
CA ILE A 284 0.33 22.41 13.42
C ILE A 284 0.40 23.01 14.82
N ALA A 285 0.07 24.31 14.95
CA ALA A 285 0.05 24.97 16.26
C ALA A 285 -0.96 24.32 17.24
N THR A 286 -2.08 23.81 16.71
CA THR A 286 -3.07 23.06 17.49
C THR A 286 -2.52 21.70 17.93
N GLY A 287 -1.87 20.97 17.04
CA GLY A 287 -1.22 19.68 17.29
C GLY A 287 -0.10 19.77 18.33
N ASP A 288 0.74 20.80 18.24
CA ASP A 288 1.78 21.07 19.23
C ASP A 288 1.17 21.37 20.60
N TRP A 289 0.16 22.24 20.65
CA TRP A 289 -0.51 22.60 21.89
C TRP A 289 -1.14 21.39 22.58
N ILE A 290 -1.91 20.56 21.87
CA ILE A 290 -2.59 19.42 22.50
C ILE A 290 -1.59 18.36 22.97
N ASN A 291 -0.50 18.12 22.23
CA ASN A 291 0.54 17.21 22.67
C ASN A 291 1.22 17.71 23.95
N GLN A 292 1.42 19.03 24.12
CA GLN A 292 1.92 19.60 25.37
C GLN A 292 0.95 19.38 26.55
N GLN A 293 -0.35 19.50 26.32
CA GLN A 293 -1.38 19.24 27.35
C GLN A 293 -1.43 17.77 27.78
N VAL A 294 -1.16 16.85 26.85
CA VAL A 294 -1.33 15.41 27.05
C VAL A 294 -0.06 14.72 27.55
N ARG A 295 1.14 15.13 27.12
CA ARG A 295 2.40 14.44 27.42
C ARG A 295 3.22 15.09 28.54
N GLY A 296 2.84 16.27 29.00
CA GLY A 296 3.62 17.05 29.97
C GLY A 296 4.92 17.61 29.36
N SER A 297 5.47 18.65 29.98
CA SER A 297 6.58 19.47 29.46
C SER A 297 7.97 18.79 29.40
N SER A 298 8.10 17.49 29.71
CA SER A 298 9.40 16.81 29.85
C SER A 298 9.73 15.73 28.80
N ASP A 299 8.76 15.26 28.01
CA ASP A 299 8.98 14.27 26.94
C ASP A 299 8.58 14.82 25.56
N THR A 300 9.14 15.97 25.21
CA THR A 300 9.03 16.55 23.87
C THR A 300 9.94 15.79 22.91
N LEU A 301 9.43 14.73 22.28
CA LEU A 301 9.77 14.57 20.87
C LEU A 301 9.04 15.72 20.17
N PRO A 302 9.74 16.60 19.43
CA PRO A 302 9.09 17.61 18.61
C PRO A 302 7.95 16.94 17.83
N SER A 303 6.85 17.64 17.57
CA SER A 303 6.16 17.29 16.33
C SER A 303 7.24 17.32 15.25
N ASP A 304 7.29 16.34 14.35
CA ASP A 304 8.29 16.32 13.26
C ASP A 304 8.22 17.60 12.37
N TYR A 305 7.31 18.52 12.70
CA TYR A 305 6.99 19.81 12.11
C TYR A 305 7.56 20.97 12.94
N CYS A 306 8.84 21.31 12.77
CA CYS A 306 9.32 22.62 13.21
C CYS A 306 8.65 23.74 12.38
N ILE A 307 7.90 24.63 13.04
CA ILE A 307 7.33 25.86 12.44
C ILE A 307 8.41 26.67 11.68
N GLU A 308 9.68 26.59 12.12
CA GLU A 308 10.82 27.24 11.45
C GLU A 308 11.01 26.83 9.98
N MET A 309 10.60 25.62 9.55
CA MET A 309 10.66 25.25 8.12
C MET A 309 9.59 25.96 7.29
N VAL A 310 8.48 26.39 7.91
CA VAL A 310 7.37 27.11 7.27
C VAL A 310 7.64 28.61 7.22
N ASP A 311 8.38 29.14 8.20
CA ASP A 311 8.60 30.58 8.43
C ASP A 311 10.04 31.05 8.16
N MET A 312 10.68 30.53 7.10
CA MET A 312 11.98 31.05 6.63
C MET A 312 11.80 32.46 6.02
N PRO A 313 12.34 33.56 6.62
CA PRO A 313 12.16 34.94 6.14
C PRO A 313 12.85 35.23 4.79
N HIS A 314 13.50 34.24 4.20
CA HIS A 314 14.09 34.28 2.86
C HIS A 314 13.53 33.23 1.89
N TYR A 315 12.48 32.49 2.28
CA TYR A 315 11.73 31.69 1.33
C TYR A 315 10.87 32.62 0.47
N LYS A 316 11.46 33.19 -0.57
CA LYS A 316 10.68 33.74 -1.68
C LYS A 316 9.79 32.61 -2.15
N GLN A 317 8.46 32.74 -2.00
CA GLN A 317 7.53 31.91 -2.74
C GLN A 317 8.06 31.82 -4.17
N PRO A 318 8.31 30.61 -4.71
CA PRO A 318 8.72 30.53 -6.09
C PRO A 318 7.62 31.24 -6.87
N GLN A 319 7.97 32.32 -7.58
CA GLN A 319 7.09 32.83 -8.61
C GLN A 319 7.10 31.75 -9.67
N TRP A 320 6.21 30.77 -9.51
CA TRP A 320 5.90 29.80 -10.52
C TRP A 320 5.32 30.60 -11.68
N ARG A 321 6.17 30.94 -12.64
CA ARG A 321 5.65 31.26 -13.97
C ARG A 321 5.00 29.97 -14.43
N GLU A 322 3.70 30.03 -14.71
CA GLU A 322 2.89 28.93 -15.29
C GLU A 322 3.59 28.19 -16.45
N LYS A 323 4.58 28.84 -17.08
CA LYS A 323 5.38 28.33 -18.20
C LYS A 323 6.53 27.39 -17.83
N ASP A 324 6.94 27.30 -16.56
CA ASP A 324 8.08 26.45 -16.15
C ASP A 324 7.65 25.11 -15.52
N LEU A 325 6.37 24.96 -15.16
CA LEU A 325 5.71 23.68 -14.94
C LEU A 325 5.11 23.19 -16.27
N HIS A 326 5.96 22.95 -17.26
CA HIS A 326 5.58 22.04 -18.33
C HIS A 326 5.51 20.62 -17.73
N LEU A 327 4.40 20.31 -17.05
CA LEU A 327 3.92 18.96 -16.77
C LEU A 327 3.48 18.30 -18.09
N SER A 328 4.31 18.34 -19.12
CA SER A 328 4.03 17.82 -20.44
C SER A 328 4.11 16.30 -20.53
N SER A 329 3.92 15.58 -19.42
CA SER A 329 3.69 14.13 -19.44
C SER A 329 3.23 13.52 -18.12
N PHE A 330 2.41 14.19 -17.30
CA PHE A 330 1.52 13.39 -16.45
C PHE A 330 0.44 12.84 -17.39
N ARG A 331 0.74 11.68 -17.99
CA ARG A 331 -0.29 10.92 -18.70
C ARG A 331 -1.34 10.59 -17.65
N PRO A 332 -2.61 11.01 -17.81
CA PRO A 332 -3.67 10.37 -17.05
C PRO A 332 -3.52 8.87 -17.27
N MET A 333 -3.67 8.05 -16.23
CA MET A 333 -3.91 6.61 -16.42
C MET A 333 -5.29 6.43 -17.07
N THR A 334 -5.43 6.85 -18.32
CA THR A 334 -6.36 6.21 -19.23
C THR A 334 -5.92 4.77 -19.30
N TYR A 335 -6.79 3.84 -18.90
CA TYR A 335 -6.69 2.44 -19.28
C TYR A 335 -6.52 2.40 -20.80
N MET A 336 -5.27 2.36 -21.26
CA MET A 336 -5.00 2.05 -22.65
C MET A 336 -5.41 0.60 -22.82
N LYS A 337 -6.51 0.38 -23.56
CA LYS A 337 -6.76 -0.91 -24.20
C LYS A 337 -5.43 -1.36 -24.77
N ALA A 338 -4.92 -2.50 -24.29
CA ALA A 338 -3.65 -3.05 -24.70
C ALA A 338 -3.61 -3.17 -26.22
N SER A 339 -2.96 -2.21 -26.88
CA SER A 339 -2.60 -2.33 -28.29
C SER A 339 -1.26 -3.05 -28.31
N ILE A 340 -1.26 -4.26 -28.86
CA ILE A 340 -0.05 -5.06 -29.01
C ILE A 340 0.61 -4.57 -30.30
N ARG A 341 1.75 -3.87 -30.19
CA ARG A 341 2.58 -3.57 -31.35
C ARG A 341 3.67 -4.64 -31.47
N ARG A 342 3.64 -5.40 -32.55
CA ARG A 342 4.67 -6.40 -32.86
C ARG A 342 5.91 -5.68 -33.41
N VAL A 343 7.03 -5.73 -32.69
CA VAL A 343 8.21 -4.89 -33.00
C VAL A 343 9.23 -5.61 -33.88
N LYS A 344 9.39 -6.95 -33.78
CA LYS A 344 10.23 -7.77 -34.66
C LYS A 344 9.89 -9.26 -34.50
N HIS A 345 9.96 -10.02 -35.60
CA HIS A 345 9.93 -11.49 -35.58
C HIS A 345 11.32 -11.99 -35.94
N ALA A 346 12.02 -12.60 -34.98
CA ALA A 346 13.07 -13.55 -35.28
C ALA A 346 12.49 -14.91 -34.88
N ASP A 347 12.63 -15.96 -35.69
CA ASP A 347 11.90 -17.23 -35.54
C ASP A 347 11.96 -17.87 -34.13
N LYS A 348 12.92 -17.46 -33.29
CA LYS A 348 13.22 -18.00 -31.96
C LYS A 348 12.88 -17.07 -30.79
N ILE A 349 12.68 -15.76 -31.01
CA ILE A 349 12.30 -14.77 -29.97
C ILE A 349 11.21 -13.84 -30.53
N ARG A 350 10.17 -13.63 -29.74
CA ARG A 350 9.11 -12.66 -30.06
C ARG A 350 9.19 -11.47 -29.13
N ILE A 351 9.21 -10.26 -29.69
CA ILE A 351 9.27 -9.01 -28.93
C ILE A 351 7.97 -8.25 -29.15
N PHE A 352 7.30 -7.92 -28.05
CA PHE A 352 6.05 -7.17 -28.03
C PHE A 352 6.22 -5.90 -27.21
N GLN A 353 5.75 -4.78 -27.73
CA GLN A 353 5.51 -3.61 -26.89
C GLN A 353 4.02 -3.58 -26.54
N LEU A 354 3.74 -3.58 -25.25
CA LEU A 354 2.39 -3.51 -24.70
C LEU A 354 2.02 -2.05 -24.43
N GLY A 355 0.74 -1.71 -24.58
CA GLY A 355 0.24 -0.34 -24.40
C GLY A 355 0.41 0.25 -22.98
N ASN A 356 0.80 -0.58 -22.01
CA ASN A 356 1.12 -0.17 -20.63
C ASN A 356 2.60 0.22 -20.42
N GLY A 357 3.40 0.26 -21.50
CA GLY A 357 4.83 0.59 -21.44
C GLY A 357 5.76 -0.61 -21.25
N ASP A 358 5.22 -1.83 -21.17
CA ASP A 358 6.05 -3.03 -21.03
C ASP A 358 6.63 -3.47 -22.39
N LEU A 359 7.93 -3.76 -22.42
CA LEU A 359 8.53 -4.50 -23.52
C LEU A 359 8.69 -5.97 -23.12
N LYS A 360 7.90 -6.84 -23.76
CA LYS A 360 7.88 -8.28 -23.47
C LYS A 360 8.73 -9.04 -24.47
N ILE A 361 9.81 -9.66 -23.97
CA ILE A 361 10.68 -10.59 -24.69
C ILE A 361 10.22 -12.02 -24.38
N VAL A 362 9.78 -12.73 -25.41
CA VAL A 362 9.26 -14.10 -25.28
C VAL A 362 10.17 -15.09 -25.99
N LEU A 363 10.76 -16.01 -25.23
CA LEU A 363 11.50 -17.15 -25.75
C LEU A 363 10.52 -18.13 -26.41
N ASN A 364 10.66 -18.34 -27.71
CA ASN A 364 9.67 -19.03 -28.53
C ASN A 364 10.23 -20.29 -29.19
N ARG A 365 10.75 -21.22 -28.38
CA ARG A 365 11.20 -22.55 -28.81
C ARG A 365 10.65 -23.63 -27.87
N PRO A 366 9.32 -23.78 -27.73
CA PRO A 366 8.72 -24.68 -26.74
C PRO A 366 9.10 -26.15 -26.99
N ASN A 367 9.28 -26.55 -28.25
CA ASN A 367 9.70 -27.90 -28.66
C ASN A 367 11.19 -28.21 -28.38
N ARG A 368 11.94 -27.21 -27.93
CA ARG A 368 13.35 -27.29 -27.54
C ARG A 368 13.56 -26.62 -26.18
N GLU A 369 12.52 -26.65 -25.34
CA GLU A 369 12.58 -26.22 -23.94
C GLU A 369 13.11 -24.78 -23.75
N ASN A 370 12.89 -23.93 -24.77
CA ASN A 370 13.39 -22.56 -24.83
C ASN A 370 14.92 -22.41 -24.63
N MET A 371 15.71 -23.43 -24.97
CA MET A 371 17.18 -23.34 -24.88
C MET A 371 17.72 -22.16 -25.71
N LEU A 372 18.61 -21.39 -25.10
CA LEU A 372 19.24 -20.20 -25.67
C LEU A 372 20.23 -20.60 -26.76
N THR A 373 20.11 -19.97 -27.92
CA THR A 373 21.13 -20.05 -28.99
C THR A 373 21.89 -18.75 -29.05
N ARG A 374 23.07 -18.75 -29.66
CA ARG A 374 23.81 -17.53 -29.98
C ARG A 374 22.93 -16.42 -30.60
N SER A 375 22.14 -16.77 -31.63
CA SER A 375 21.21 -15.83 -32.28
C SER A 375 20.17 -15.22 -31.34
N MET A 376 19.71 -15.99 -30.35
CA MET A 376 18.74 -15.51 -29.36
C MET A 376 19.41 -14.53 -28.38
N ILE A 377 20.60 -14.87 -27.90
CA ILE A 377 21.36 -14.05 -26.96
C ILE A 377 21.71 -12.70 -27.61
N THR A 378 22.24 -12.73 -28.84
CA THR A 378 22.54 -11.51 -29.62
C THR A 378 21.29 -10.64 -29.83
N ALA A 379 20.17 -11.24 -30.22
CA ALA A 379 18.92 -10.51 -30.42
C ALA A 379 18.40 -9.84 -29.12
N MET A 380 18.55 -10.49 -27.96
CA MET A 380 18.21 -9.89 -26.67
C MET A 380 19.13 -8.72 -26.33
N ILE A 381 20.44 -8.88 -26.53
CA ILE A 381 21.43 -7.81 -26.32
C ILE A 381 21.11 -6.58 -27.17
N GLU A 382 20.86 -6.78 -28.47
CA GLU A 382 20.49 -5.70 -29.39
C GLU A 382 19.17 -5.02 -28.99
N CYS A 383 18.17 -5.82 -28.60
CA CYS A 383 16.88 -5.31 -28.13
C CYS A 383 17.05 -4.42 -26.90
N LEU A 384 17.77 -4.89 -25.88
CA LEU A 384 18.03 -4.13 -24.65
C LEU A 384 18.80 -2.84 -24.96
N LYS A 385 19.86 -2.90 -25.77
CA LYS A 385 20.62 -1.70 -26.16
C LYS A 385 19.76 -0.68 -26.90
N THR A 386 18.91 -1.12 -27.81
CA THR A 386 18.03 -0.23 -28.59
C THR A 386 16.96 0.42 -27.70
N CYS A 387 16.40 -0.34 -26.76
CA CYS A 387 15.29 0.11 -25.91
C CYS A 387 15.75 0.88 -24.66
N HIS A 388 17.05 0.98 -24.44
CA HIS A 388 17.66 1.61 -23.26
C HIS A 388 17.15 3.04 -23.06
N ASN A 389 17.18 3.86 -24.12
CA ASN A 389 16.78 5.27 -24.11
C ASN A 389 15.33 5.55 -24.54
N ASP A 390 14.54 4.52 -24.87
CA ASP A 390 13.17 4.71 -25.36
C ASP A 390 12.21 5.03 -24.20
N SER A 391 11.76 6.28 -24.09
CA SER A 391 10.85 6.73 -23.03
C SER A 391 9.46 6.10 -23.06
N SER A 392 9.08 5.45 -24.17
CA SER A 392 7.82 4.70 -24.28
C SER A 392 7.87 3.32 -23.63
N ILE A 393 9.06 2.87 -23.20
CA ILE A 393 9.28 1.60 -22.52
C ILE A 393 9.63 1.88 -21.06
N SER A 394 8.76 1.44 -20.14
CA SER A 394 8.91 1.62 -18.70
C SER A 394 9.63 0.46 -18.04
N ARG A 395 9.42 -0.77 -18.51
CA ARG A 395 10.04 -2.00 -17.97
C ARG A 395 10.18 -3.10 -19.03
N ILE A 396 11.11 -4.02 -18.78
CA ILE A 396 11.35 -5.19 -19.61
C ILE A 396 10.78 -6.44 -18.93
N VAL A 397 10.07 -7.27 -19.66
CA VAL A 397 9.50 -8.53 -19.17
C VAL A 397 10.06 -9.68 -20.00
N ILE A 398 10.73 -10.64 -19.36
CA ILE A 398 11.27 -11.83 -20.02
C ILE A 398 10.44 -13.04 -19.61
N THR A 399 9.96 -13.82 -20.59
CA THR A 399 9.20 -15.05 -20.34
C THR A 399 9.40 -16.07 -21.46
N GLY A 400 8.94 -17.30 -21.28
CA GLY A 400 8.98 -18.39 -22.25
C GLY A 400 7.61 -18.81 -22.78
N THR A 401 7.62 -19.69 -23.77
CA THR A 401 6.42 -20.40 -24.26
C THR A 401 6.47 -21.88 -23.89
N GLY A 402 5.30 -22.50 -23.72
CA GLY A 402 5.23 -23.91 -23.35
C GLY A 402 5.59 -24.16 -21.87
N PRO A 403 6.03 -25.39 -21.53
CA PRO A 403 6.24 -25.81 -20.14
C PRO A 403 7.59 -25.37 -19.54
N TYR A 404 8.45 -24.72 -20.31
CA TYR A 404 9.75 -24.23 -19.86
C TYR A 404 9.80 -22.70 -19.95
N PHE A 405 10.42 -22.09 -18.95
CA PHE A 405 10.93 -20.72 -19.08
C PHE A 405 12.18 -20.77 -19.97
N CYS A 406 13.20 -21.53 -19.56
CA CYS A 406 14.44 -21.75 -20.30
C CYS A 406 15.24 -22.93 -19.71
N ALA A 407 15.60 -23.93 -20.52
CA ALA A 407 16.36 -25.11 -20.08
C ALA A 407 17.90 -24.99 -20.22
N GLY A 408 18.44 -23.80 -20.51
CA GLY A 408 19.88 -23.56 -20.62
C GLY A 408 20.34 -23.22 -22.04
N VAL A 409 21.58 -23.56 -22.40
CA VAL A 409 22.21 -23.21 -23.69
C VAL A 409 22.16 -24.38 -24.68
N ASP A 410 21.74 -24.10 -25.92
CA ASP A 410 21.64 -25.08 -27.01
C ASP A 410 23.00 -25.32 -27.69
N THR A 411 23.83 -26.17 -27.08
CA THR A 411 25.19 -26.51 -27.55
C THR A 411 25.22 -27.43 -28.78
N LYS A 412 24.11 -28.06 -29.17
CA LYS A 412 24.06 -29.03 -30.30
C LYS A 412 24.04 -28.39 -31.69
N ARG A 413 23.88 -27.06 -31.78
CA ARG A 413 23.90 -26.31 -33.05
C ARG A 413 25.14 -25.42 -33.21
N GLU A 414 25.99 -25.32 -32.21
CA GLU A 414 27.23 -24.53 -32.28
C GLU A 414 28.36 -25.26 -33.02
N SER A 415 28.29 -26.59 -33.08
CA SER A 415 29.32 -27.42 -33.72
C SER A 415 29.31 -27.42 -35.25
N PHE A 416 28.35 -26.77 -35.92
CA PHE A 416 28.22 -26.78 -37.38
C PHE A 416 28.62 -25.46 -38.08
N GLU A 417 28.87 -24.36 -37.36
CA GLU A 417 29.15 -23.05 -37.99
C GLU A 417 30.46 -22.36 -37.56
N ASP A 418 31.17 -22.81 -36.51
CA ASP A 418 32.31 -22.06 -35.95
C ASP A 418 33.66 -22.79 -36.07
N ASN A 419 34.29 -22.67 -37.24
CA ASN A 419 35.74 -22.87 -37.45
C ASN A 419 36.46 -21.52 -37.74
N ASN A 420 35.89 -20.38 -37.29
CA ASN A 420 36.47 -19.06 -37.51
C ASN A 420 37.14 -18.52 -36.23
N PRO A 421 38.39 -18.02 -36.25
CA PRO A 421 39.14 -17.63 -35.04
C PRO A 421 38.69 -16.29 -34.40
N GLY A 422 37.58 -15.72 -34.85
CA GLY A 422 37.09 -14.38 -34.45
C GLY A 422 35.70 -14.37 -33.82
N THR A 423 35.08 -15.53 -33.60
CA THR A 423 33.73 -15.61 -33.06
C THR A 423 33.73 -15.66 -31.53
N THR A 424 33.17 -14.61 -30.90
CA THR A 424 32.91 -14.55 -29.46
C THR A 424 32.16 -15.81 -28.99
N ALA A 425 32.72 -16.54 -28.03
CA ALA A 425 32.11 -17.78 -27.56
C ALA A 425 30.71 -17.51 -27.00
N ALA A 426 29.78 -18.46 -27.15
CA ALA A 426 28.41 -18.30 -26.64
C ALA A 426 28.35 -18.03 -25.12
N HIS A 427 29.35 -18.52 -24.40
CA HIS A 427 29.59 -18.23 -23.00
C HIS A 427 29.86 -16.74 -22.72
N ASP A 428 30.70 -16.08 -23.52
CA ASP A 428 31.02 -14.66 -23.38
C ASP A 428 29.80 -13.78 -23.69
N LEU A 429 28.97 -14.20 -24.65
CA LEU A 429 27.71 -13.51 -24.96
C LEU A 429 26.69 -13.62 -23.82
N LEU A 430 26.67 -14.74 -23.07
CA LEU A 430 25.82 -14.87 -21.89
C LEU A 430 26.27 -13.96 -20.76
N ILE A 431 27.58 -13.90 -20.49
CA ILE A 431 28.15 -12.96 -19.52
C ILE A 431 27.78 -11.53 -19.90
N GLN A 432 27.92 -11.17 -21.17
CA GLN A 432 27.55 -9.85 -21.68
C GLN A 432 26.05 -9.56 -21.50
N LEU A 433 25.18 -10.51 -21.85
CA LEU A 433 23.73 -10.36 -21.69
C LEU A 433 23.36 -10.12 -20.23
N PHE A 434 23.87 -10.95 -19.32
CA PHE A 434 23.56 -10.81 -17.91
C PHE A 434 24.08 -9.49 -17.36
N GLY A 435 25.31 -9.09 -17.69
CA GLY A 435 25.88 -7.79 -17.30
C GLY A 435 25.01 -6.60 -17.74
N ILE A 436 24.47 -6.66 -18.97
CA ILE A 436 23.55 -5.64 -19.48
C ILE A 436 22.25 -5.61 -18.68
N ILE A 437 21.67 -6.78 -18.36
CA ILE A 437 20.41 -6.86 -17.59
C ILE A 437 20.62 -6.28 -16.18
N ASP A 438 21.71 -6.66 -15.52
CA ASP A 438 21.95 -6.26 -14.13
C ASP A 438 22.18 -4.74 -13.99
N GLN A 439 22.85 -4.12 -14.97
CA GLN A 439 23.10 -2.68 -15.04
C GLN A 439 22.04 -1.92 -15.85
N TYR A 440 20.96 -2.58 -16.27
CA TYR A 440 19.95 -1.92 -17.08
C TYR A 440 19.27 -0.79 -16.28
N PRO A 441 19.02 0.40 -16.84
CA PRO A 441 18.49 1.53 -16.07
C PRO A 441 17.02 1.37 -15.71
N LYS A 442 16.29 0.51 -16.43
CA LYS A 442 14.87 0.22 -16.22
C LYS A 442 14.71 -1.14 -15.55
N SER A 443 13.57 -1.37 -14.93
CA SER A 443 13.29 -2.65 -14.27
C SER A 443 13.17 -3.79 -15.28
N VAL A 444 13.82 -4.91 -14.99
CA VAL A 444 13.76 -6.15 -15.77
C VAL A 444 13.15 -7.26 -14.91
N ILE A 445 12.03 -7.81 -15.36
CA ILE A 445 11.23 -8.79 -14.62
C ILE A 445 11.29 -10.13 -15.35
N ALA A 446 11.65 -11.21 -14.64
CA ALA A 446 11.54 -12.57 -15.13
C ALA A 446 10.17 -13.15 -14.74
N CYS A 447 9.33 -13.47 -15.74
CA CYS A 447 8.10 -14.23 -15.54
C CYS A 447 8.34 -15.70 -15.90
N LEU A 448 8.64 -16.52 -14.88
CA LEU A 448 8.91 -17.94 -15.03
C LEU A 448 7.59 -18.71 -15.23
N ASN A 449 7.14 -18.76 -16.47
CA ASN A 449 5.93 -19.47 -16.90
C ASN A 449 6.05 -21.01 -16.77
N GLY A 450 7.25 -21.53 -16.52
CA GLY A 450 7.59 -22.94 -16.54
C GLY A 450 9.01 -23.17 -16.01
N HIS A 451 9.52 -24.39 -16.15
CA HIS A 451 10.79 -24.80 -15.53
C HIS A 451 12.01 -24.02 -16.07
N ALA A 452 12.99 -23.78 -15.20
CA ALA A 452 14.25 -23.14 -15.53
C ALA A 452 15.44 -24.01 -15.11
N CYS A 453 16.41 -24.20 -16.01
CA CYS A 453 17.61 -25.02 -15.77
C CYS A 453 18.88 -24.32 -16.28
N GLY A 454 20.02 -24.54 -15.60
CA GLY A 454 21.34 -24.03 -16.03
C GLY A 454 21.34 -22.52 -16.30
N ALA A 455 21.87 -22.09 -17.45
CA ALA A 455 21.84 -20.69 -17.90
C ALA A 455 20.43 -20.04 -17.90
N GLY A 456 19.35 -20.81 -17.95
CA GLY A 456 17.99 -20.29 -17.80
C GLY A 456 17.70 -19.78 -16.37
N VAL A 457 18.32 -20.40 -15.37
CA VAL A 457 18.29 -19.91 -13.97
C VAL A 457 19.10 -18.63 -13.87
N ALA A 458 20.31 -18.61 -14.42
CA ALA A 458 21.16 -17.41 -14.44
C ALA A 458 20.45 -16.22 -15.10
N LEU A 459 19.73 -16.45 -16.21
CA LEU A 459 18.93 -15.41 -16.86
C LEU A 459 17.82 -14.87 -15.95
N ALA A 460 17.09 -15.75 -15.25
CA ALA A 460 16.03 -15.33 -14.33
C ALA A 460 16.58 -14.53 -13.14
N PHE A 461 17.75 -14.91 -12.62
CA PHE A 461 18.37 -14.27 -11.46
C PHE A 461 19.16 -13.00 -11.80
N ALA A 462 19.58 -12.82 -13.05
CA ALA A 462 20.09 -11.54 -13.53
C ALA A 462 19.00 -10.44 -13.55
N CYS A 463 17.72 -10.84 -13.67
CA CYS A 463 16.59 -9.91 -13.62
C CYS A 463 16.38 -9.35 -12.21
N ASP A 464 15.84 -8.14 -12.11
CA ASP A 464 15.57 -7.48 -10.83
C ASP A 464 14.54 -8.28 -10.01
N GLU A 465 13.41 -8.62 -10.64
CA GLU A 465 12.28 -9.31 -10.00
C GLU A 465 11.96 -10.65 -10.67
N ARG A 466 11.36 -11.56 -9.89
CA ARG A 466 10.96 -12.90 -10.36
C ARG A 466 9.53 -13.20 -9.95
N ILE A 467 8.67 -13.38 -10.95
CA ILE A 467 7.30 -13.87 -10.77
C ILE A 467 7.23 -15.29 -11.31
N MET A 468 6.90 -16.26 -10.46
CA MET A 468 7.05 -17.68 -10.79
C MET A 468 5.71 -18.41 -10.75
N MET A 469 5.41 -19.22 -11.77
CA MET A 469 4.27 -20.14 -11.70
C MET A 469 4.46 -21.13 -10.55
N ARG A 470 3.41 -21.44 -9.77
CA ARG A 470 3.47 -22.43 -8.68
C ARG A 470 3.99 -23.79 -9.15
N THR A 471 3.68 -24.15 -10.40
CA THR A 471 4.10 -25.41 -11.03
C THR A 471 5.53 -25.38 -11.60
N ALA A 472 6.13 -24.20 -11.74
CA ALA A 472 7.50 -24.08 -12.22
C ALA A 472 8.49 -24.56 -11.15
N THR A 473 9.66 -25.00 -11.61
CA THR A 473 10.78 -25.36 -10.74
C THR A 473 12.07 -24.84 -11.32
N ILE A 474 13.05 -24.65 -10.44
CA ILE A 474 14.42 -24.25 -10.79
C ILE A 474 15.34 -25.42 -10.49
N ASN A 475 16.19 -25.78 -11.45
CA ASN A 475 17.16 -26.85 -11.29
C ASN A 475 18.58 -26.37 -11.61
N LEU A 476 19.44 -26.47 -10.60
CA LEU A 476 20.86 -26.16 -10.66
C LEU A 476 21.62 -27.47 -10.98
N ASN A 477 21.59 -27.89 -12.25
CA ASN A 477 22.32 -29.08 -12.65
C ASN A 477 23.82 -28.73 -12.85
N PRO A 478 24.75 -29.27 -12.04
CA PRO A 478 26.16 -28.83 -12.05
C PRO A 478 26.97 -29.34 -13.24
N THR A 479 26.37 -30.17 -14.08
CA THR A 479 27.15 -31.14 -14.85
C THR A 479 27.90 -30.56 -16.05
N LYS A 480 27.71 -29.29 -16.46
CA LYS A 480 28.44 -28.72 -17.63
C LYS A 480 28.77 -27.21 -17.63
N GLU A 481 28.29 -26.39 -16.69
CA GLU A 481 28.51 -24.93 -16.69
C GLU A 481 29.13 -24.50 -15.35
N THR A 482 30.40 -24.83 -15.13
CA THR A 482 31.00 -24.95 -13.78
C THR A 482 31.38 -23.64 -13.08
N ASN A 483 31.40 -22.48 -13.76
CA ASN A 483 31.85 -21.23 -13.11
C ASN A 483 30.73 -20.22 -12.83
N ILE A 484 29.88 -19.87 -13.80
CA ILE A 484 28.88 -18.79 -13.63
C ILE A 484 27.74 -19.20 -12.68
N LEU A 485 27.23 -20.42 -12.82
CA LEU A 485 26.16 -20.94 -11.95
C LEU A 485 26.66 -21.14 -10.52
N THR A 486 27.89 -21.63 -10.35
CA THR A 486 28.52 -21.78 -9.04
C THR A 486 28.70 -20.43 -8.35
N ASP A 487 29.13 -19.40 -9.07
CA ASP A 487 29.25 -18.03 -8.54
C ASP A 487 27.88 -17.43 -8.18
N LEU A 488 26.85 -17.65 -9.02
CA LEU A 488 25.49 -17.21 -8.74
C LEU A 488 24.89 -17.90 -7.50
N VAL A 489 25.06 -19.22 -7.39
CA VAL A 489 24.54 -20.00 -6.25
C VAL A 489 25.26 -19.61 -4.96
N ASN A 490 26.59 -19.48 -4.97
CA ASN A 490 27.36 -19.04 -3.80
C ASN A 490 27.00 -17.59 -3.36
N ARG A 491 26.50 -16.77 -4.28
CA ARG A 491 26.10 -15.37 -4.03
C ARG A 491 24.71 -15.22 -3.38
N TYR A 492 23.73 -16.02 -3.81
CA TYR A 492 22.37 -15.99 -3.25
C TYR A 492 22.17 -16.94 -2.05
N PHE A 493 23.11 -17.87 -1.83
CA PHE A 493 23.13 -18.80 -0.71
C PHE A 493 24.49 -18.74 0.03
N PRO A 494 24.84 -17.60 0.67
CA PRO A 494 26.13 -17.48 1.36
C PRO A 494 26.24 -18.48 2.51
N SER A 495 27.40 -19.13 2.63
CA SER A 495 27.72 -20.05 3.73
C SER A 495 28.01 -19.29 5.03
N THR A 496 27.00 -18.67 5.64
CA THR A 496 27.12 -18.13 7.01
C THR A 496 26.35 -19.02 7.97
N ALA A 497 26.83 -20.24 8.14
CA ALA A 497 26.61 -21.01 9.34
C ALA A 497 27.64 -20.54 10.38
N THR A 498 27.14 -19.81 11.37
CA THR A 498 27.85 -19.50 12.61
C THR A 498 28.44 -20.76 13.24
N LYS A 499 29.63 -20.64 13.84
CA LYS A 499 30.25 -21.67 14.68
C LYS A 499 29.36 -21.99 15.90
N GLN A 500 28.35 -22.85 15.76
CA GLN A 500 27.72 -23.65 16.83
C GLN A 500 26.47 -24.37 16.28
N ASP A 501 26.67 -25.55 15.69
CA ASP A 501 25.85 -26.76 15.87
C ASP A 501 26.11 -27.76 14.73
N ASP A 502 27.08 -28.63 14.97
CA ASP A 502 27.68 -29.58 14.01
C ASP A 502 26.74 -30.72 13.52
N LYS A 503 25.41 -30.61 13.65
CA LYS A 503 24.49 -31.69 13.24
C LYS A 503 23.20 -31.31 12.49
N LYS A 504 22.88 -30.02 12.25
CA LYS A 504 21.66 -29.64 11.50
C LYS A 504 21.85 -28.92 10.16
N GLU A 505 23.04 -28.42 9.83
CA GLU A 505 23.24 -27.63 8.60
C GLU A 505 24.12 -28.33 7.56
N LYS A 506 23.61 -29.46 7.06
CA LYS A 506 24.20 -30.18 5.91
C LYS A 506 23.52 -29.85 4.58
N TRP A 507 22.91 -28.66 4.45
CA TRP A 507 22.30 -28.19 3.19
C TRP A 507 23.33 -27.71 2.16
N HIS A 508 24.60 -27.51 2.56
CA HIS A 508 25.60 -26.80 1.75
C HIS A 508 26.65 -27.66 1.02
N ARG A 509 26.48 -28.97 0.86
CA ARG A 509 27.49 -29.79 0.12
C ARG A 509 26.96 -30.74 -0.93
N THR A 510 25.74 -30.56 -1.38
CA THR A 510 25.31 -31.23 -2.60
C THR A 510 24.43 -30.28 -3.37
N LEU A 511 24.99 -29.73 -4.46
CA LEU A 511 24.24 -29.30 -5.62
C LEU A 511 23.36 -30.48 -6.06
N SER A 512 22.24 -30.67 -5.36
CA SER A 512 21.29 -31.70 -5.71
C SER A 512 20.64 -31.21 -6.99
N SER A 513 20.62 -32.05 -8.03
CA SER A 513 19.79 -31.91 -9.23
C SER A 513 18.28 -31.99 -8.90
N ARG A 514 17.91 -31.67 -7.66
CA ARG A 514 16.55 -31.59 -7.16
C ARG A 514 15.91 -30.31 -7.71
N PRO A 515 14.70 -30.41 -8.26
CA PRO A 515 13.92 -29.22 -8.57
C PRO A 515 13.54 -28.48 -7.29
N ILE A 516 13.85 -27.19 -7.23
CA ILE A 516 13.42 -26.25 -6.19
C ILE A 516 12.14 -25.57 -6.67
N ASN A 517 11.11 -25.54 -5.83
CA ASN A 517 9.79 -25.00 -6.20
C ASN A 517 9.66 -23.51 -5.82
N GLY A 518 8.62 -22.85 -6.36
CA GLY A 518 8.35 -21.43 -6.10
C GLY A 518 8.21 -21.07 -4.61
N PRO A 519 7.42 -21.81 -3.79
CA PRO A 519 7.28 -21.53 -2.36
C PRO A 519 8.60 -21.54 -1.59
N GLU A 520 9.47 -22.49 -1.88
CA GLU A 520 10.80 -22.58 -1.26
C GLU A 520 11.66 -21.36 -1.62
N LEU A 521 11.63 -20.93 -2.88
CA LEU A 521 12.39 -19.74 -3.33
C LEU A 521 11.81 -18.44 -2.80
N GLN A 522 10.49 -18.35 -2.60
CA GLN A 522 9.84 -17.15 -2.04
C GLN A 522 10.21 -16.97 -0.57
N LEU A 523 10.30 -18.06 0.21
CA LEU A 523 10.78 -18.01 1.60
C LEU A 523 12.21 -17.48 1.72
N LEU A 524 13.03 -17.70 0.69
CA LEU A 524 14.41 -17.24 0.61
C LEU A 524 14.54 -15.81 0.05
N GLY A 525 13.43 -15.13 -0.28
CA GLY A 525 13.44 -13.83 -0.97
C GLY A 525 13.88 -13.91 -2.44
N LEU A 526 14.07 -15.12 -2.98
CA LEU A 526 14.55 -15.31 -4.35
C LEU A 526 13.42 -15.32 -5.37
N VAL A 527 12.16 -15.32 -4.96
CA VAL A 527 10.99 -15.13 -5.83
C VAL A 527 10.07 -14.13 -5.16
N THR A 528 9.74 -13.06 -5.88
CA THR A 528 8.90 -11.97 -5.38
C THR A 528 7.46 -12.44 -5.20
N GLU A 529 6.92 -13.11 -6.22
CA GLU A 529 5.51 -13.46 -6.31
C GLU A 529 5.31 -14.84 -6.94
N ILE A 530 4.38 -15.63 -6.39
CA ILE A 530 4.00 -16.95 -6.92
C ILE A 530 2.62 -16.86 -7.58
N ALA A 531 2.52 -17.25 -8.85
CA ALA A 531 1.29 -17.25 -9.61
C ALA A 531 0.65 -18.65 -9.73
N GLU A 532 -0.66 -18.76 -9.49
CA GLU A 532 -1.38 -20.03 -9.62
C GLU A 532 -1.61 -20.45 -11.07
N ASN A 533 -1.83 -19.47 -11.94
CA ASN A 533 -2.13 -19.68 -13.35
C ASN A 533 -1.65 -18.48 -14.19
N LYS A 534 -1.73 -18.60 -15.53
CA LYS A 534 -1.26 -17.54 -16.45
C LYS A 534 -1.99 -16.20 -16.26
N LYS A 535 -3.28 -16.22 -15.87
CA LYS A 535 -4.07 -15.01 -15.63
C LYS A 535 -3.61 -14.33 -14.34
N ASP A 536 -3.36 -15.11 -13.31
CA ASP A 536 -2.80 -14.64 -12.04
C ASP A 536 -1.37 -14.10 -12.21
N MET A 537 -0.54 -14.74 -13.01
CA MET A 537 0.80 -14.24 -13.36
C MET A 537 0.73 -12.87 -14.05
N GLN A 538 -0.21 -12.69 -14.98
CA GLN A 538 -0.41 -11.40 -15.64
C GLN A 538 -0.88 -10.33 -14.65
N MET A 539 -1.78 -10.67 -13.73
CA MET A 539 -2.22 -9.75 -12.67
C MET A 539 -1.08 -9.35 -11.73
N LYS A 540 -0.26 -10.32 -11.29
CA LYS A 540 0.92 -10.08 -10.45
C LYS A 540 1.96 -9.22 -11.17
N LEU A 541 2.16 -9.43 -12.47
CA LEU A 541 3.03 -8.60 -13.29
C LEU A 541 2.52 -7.16 -13.39
N GLU A 542 1.22 -6.95 -13.60
CA GLU A 542 0.61 -5.63 -13.67
C GLU A 542 0.72 -4.86 -12.34
N ASN A 543 0.61 -5.57 -11.22
CA ASN A 543 0.71 -5.01 -9.87
C ASN A 543 2.15 -4.88 -9.36
N CYS A 544 3.14 -5.44 -10.06
CA CYS A 544 4.55 -5.37 -9.66
C CYS A 544 5.05 -3.93 -9.83
N LEU A 545 5.28 -3.22 -8.72
CA LEU A 545 5.84 -1.87 -8.71
C LEU A 545 7.34 -1.98 -8.45
N CYS A 546 8.16 -1.86 -9.48
CA CYS A 546 9.61 -1.83 -9.35
C CYS A 546 10.09 -0.37 -9.37
N VAL A 547 10.77 0.08 -8.31
CA VAL A 547 11.49 1.36 -8.28
C VAL A 547 12.98 1.06 -8.36
N LYS A 548 13.67 1.59 -9.37
CA LYS A 548 15.14 1.48 -9.48
C LYS A 548 15.76 2.74 -8.90
N ASP A 549 16.39 2.65 -7.72
CA ASP A 549 17.13 3.78 -7.16
C ASP A 549 18.32 4.12 -8.05
N ASN A 550 18.51 5.40 -8.37
CA ASN A 550 19.66 5.91 -9.14
C ASN A 550 20.86 6.21 -8.21
N ILE A 551 21.37 5.20 -7.50
CA ILE A 551 22.62 5.32 -6.75
C ILE A 551 23.80 5.26 -7.73
N SER A 552 24.59 6.34 -7.77
CA SER A 552 25.73 6.61 -8.64
C SER A 552 27.07 5.98 -8.20
N SER A 553 27.07 5.05 -7.24
CA SER A 553 28.24 4.24 -6.92
C SER A 553 28.27 3.01 -7.84
N GLY A 554 29.44 2.71 -8.43
CA GLY A 554 29.61 1.65 -9.42
C GLY A 554 29.05 0.31 -8.93
N ARG A 555 27.94 -0.12 -9.53
CA ARG A 555 27.33 -1.43 -9.27
C ARG A 555 28.07 -2.49 -10.07
N THR A 556 28.89 -3.27 -9.38
CA THR A 556 29.43 -4.51 -9.91
C THR A 556 28.34 -5.58 -9.94
N PHE A 557 28.48 -6.50 -10.89
CA PHE A 557 27.52 -7.54 -11.17
C PHE A 557 27.09 -8.31 -9.91
N GLY A 558 25.83 -8.14 -9.47
CA GLY A 558 25.26 -8.85 -8.31
C GLY A 558 25.52 -8.24 -6.92
N SER A 559 25.09 -7.00 -6.69
CA SER A 559 24.92 -6.45 -5.33
C SER A 559 23.68 -7.04 -4.64
N LEU A 560 23.82 -7.45 -3.37
CA LEU A 560 22.76 -7.92 -2.46
C LEU A 560 21.72 -6.84 -2.10
N THR A 561 21.92 -5.58 -2.52
CA THR A 561 21.03 -4.44 -2.22
C THR A 561 19.78 -4.38 -3.10
N LYS A 562 19.23 -5.52 -3.55
CA LYS A 562 17.99 -5.57 -4.35
C LYS A 562 16.81 -6.25 -3.63
N LEU A 563 16.91 -6.49 -2.32
CA LEU A 563 15.82 -6.96 -1.46
C LEU A 563 15.55 -5.96 -0.34
#